data_AF-A0A154V0J4-F1
#
_entry.id   AF-A0A154V0J4-F1
#
_cell.length_a   1.000
_cell.length_b   1.000
_cell.length_c   1.000
_cell.angle_alpha   90.00
_cell.angle_beta   90.00
_cell.angle_gamma   90.00
#
_symmetry.space_group_name_H-M   'P 1'
#
loop_
_entity.id
_entity.type
_entity.pdbx_description
1 polymer ?
#
loop_
_entity_poly.entity_id
_entity_poly.type
_entity_poly.pdbx_seq_one_letter_code
_entity_poly.pdbx_strand_id
1 'polypeptide(L)'
;MAGYRLVRLVGRGERAQVFLGRPTARLGDGEDPSGNVAVKIVPATQRSRGHTEILALQAVDSEHVVRLLDVASLADGGTCLVQTLCARGTAAALVGRRGGLTPGEVATLLASVLRGLGDLHQVGIAHGALDLTHVLLDGTGRPVLGGLGSAHLPGGSDEEGAASGPGHGTDPMADDLARVARMAAALRMPHDGGPRSADSCWDDWLTRLDDAVHGESDATAHDLADRLLETVDAAPLADIALHPADDDRWPVGGVPGAAAIGPLPDGPRVPRRRERRVEASRGVLPRVAPRRHRAPRETLGRRCAARLRIAGAAVLRETAAVRPRAWVGGAVALLVAASGAVVVPMLGAAAHDAPQTAVGRPTPSTGPGTADGMPEQVPTDVVPDHPDADAAASPDPDVAAPALLRLRAACLRAASDGCLHEVDQPDSAIEDADRSRARSGGPEGSELHASDRLDTAQRLGDTALITMHGDADAPERRPASLLMVRGEAGWRIRDLMDDR
;
A
#
# COMPACT_ATOMS: atom_id res chain seq x y z
N MET A 1 -5.09 1.08 16.26
CA MET A 1 -4.33 0.51 15.13
C MET A 1 -4.44 1.50 13.98
N ALA A 2 -3.35 2.19 13.63
CA ALA A 2 -3.34 3.24 12.60
C ALA A 2 -4.40 4.35 12.81
N GLY A 3 -4.67 4.78 14.05
CA GLY A 3 -5.76 5.74 14.32
C GLY A 3 -7.19 5.19 14.21
N TYR A 4 -7.36 3.87 14.06
CA TYR A 4 -8.66 3.20 14.06
C TYR A 4 -8.82 2.25 15.25
N ARG A 5 -10.01 2.27 15.85
CA ARG A 5 -10.50 1.27 16.80
C ARG A 5 -11.09 0.10 16.01
N LEU A 6 -10.55 -1.10 16.22
CA LEU A 6 -11.11 -2.32 15.65
C LEU A 6 -12.43 -2.65 16.37
N VAL A 7 -13.49 -2.87 15.60
CA VAL A 7 -14.85 -3.12 16.11
C VAL A 7 -15.15 -4.61 16.11
N ARG A 8 -15.01 -5.27 14.96
CA ARG A 8 -15.29 -6.71 14.79
C ARG A 8 -14.54 -7.29 13.60
N LEU A 9 -14.26 -8.59 13.64
CA LEU A 9 -13.74 -9.33 12.48
C LEU A 9 -14.83 -9.39 11.40
N VAL A 10 -14.49 -8.99 10.17
CA VAL A 10 -15.38 -9.04 9.00
C VAL A 10 -14.96 -10.10 7.99
N GLY A 11 -13.69 -10.48 7.98
CA GLY A 11 -13.16 -11.52 7.11
C GLY A 11 -11.92 -12.17 7.69
N ARG A 12 -11.77 -13.47 7.47
CA ARG A 12 -10.56 -14.22 7.78
C ARG A 12 -10.16 -15.01 6.54
N GLY A 13 -8.98 -14.71 6.00
CA GLY A 13 -8.33 -15.51 4.98
C GLY A 13 -7.16 -16.31 5.57
N GLU A 14 -6.60 -17.19 4.77
CA GLU A 14 -5.37 -17.92 5.10
C GLU A 14 -4.19 -16.97 5.35
N ARG A 15 -4.20 -15.81 4.69
CA ARG A 15 -3.05 -14.89 4.61
C ARG A 15 -3.27 -13.56 5.33
N ALA A 16 -4.48 -13.27 5.80
CA ALA A 16 -4.80 -12.00 6.43
C ALA A 16 -6.11 -12.09 7.23
N GLN A 17 -6.26 -11.19 8.19
CA GLN A 17 -7.52 -10.95 8.91
C GLN A 17 -8.02 -9.54 8.58
N VAL A 18 -9.31 -9.37 8.38
CA VAL A 18 -9.92 -8.07 8.07
C VAL A 18 -10.92 -7.73 9.15
N PHE A 19 -10.79 -6.53 9.71
CA PHE A 19 -11.64 -5.99 10.77
C PHE A 19 -12.40 -4.76 10.26
N LEU A 20 -13.60 -4.56 10.78
CA LEU A 20 -14.25 -3.25 10.72
C LEU A 20 -13.50 -2.29 11.65
N GLY A 21 -13.01 -1.18 11.13
CA GLY A 21 -12.37 -0.12 11.90
C GLY A 21 -13.26 1.13 11.98
N ARG A 22 -13.17 1.86 13.08
CA ARG A 22 -13.76 3.21 13.25
C ARG A 22 -12.68 4.20 13.67
N PRO A 23 -12.60 5.40 13.08
CA PRO A 23 -11.66 6.45 13.49
C PRO A 23 -11.78 6.73 14.98
N THR A 24 -10.65 6.88 15.67
CA THR A 24 -10.63 7.24 17.09
C THR A 24 -10.83 8.75 17.31
N ALA A 25 -10.48 9.57 16.32
CA ALA A 25 -10.75 11.01 16.30
C ALA A 25 -11.82 11.32 15.24
N ARG A 26 -12.65 12.35 15.49
CA ARG A 26 -13.51 12.92 14.44
C ARG A 26 -12.59 13.64 13.46
N LEU A 27 -12.45 13.09 12.25
CA LEU A 27 -11.95 13.85 11.11
C LEU A 27 -12.84 15.10 10.98
N GLY A 28 -12.23 16.28 10.81
CA GLY A 28 -12.92 17.58 10.92
C GLY A 28 -14.18 17.70 10.06
N ASP A 29 -15.04 18.66 10.41
CA ASP A 29 -16.36 18.89 9.81
C ASP A 29 -16.31 18.92 8.26
N GLY A 30 -16.58 17.78 7.62
CA GLY A 30 -16.59 17.71 6.15
C GLY A 30 -16.52 16.32 5.49
N GLU A 31 -16.21 15.24 6.20
CA GLU A 31 -16.06 13.91 5.58
C GLU A 31 -17.20 12.92 5.93
N ASP A 32 -17.46 12.02 4.96
CA ASP A 32 -18.59 11.11 4.76
C ASP A 32 -19.16 10.45 6.04
N PRO A 33 -20.49 10.32 6.22
CA PRO A 33 -21.14 9.95 7.49
C PRO A 33 -20.85 8.54 8.01
N SER A 34 -20.15 7.70 7.24
CA SER A 34 -19.74 6.36 7.64
C SER A 34 -18.23 6.26 7.64
N GLY A 35 -17.55 6.90 8.59
CA GLY A 35 -16.10 6.75 8.81
C GLY A 35 -15.61 5.31 9.04
N ASN A 36 -16.45 4.29 8.87
CA ASN A 36 -16.08 2.90 8.94
C ASN A 36 -15.11 2.52 7.80
N VAL A 37 -14.05 1.81 8.16
CA VAL A 37 -13.02 1.33 7.23
C VAL A 37 -12.83 -0.19 7.35
N ALA A 38 -12.21 -0.80 6.35
CA ALA A 38 -11.70 -2.15 6.44
C ALA A 38 -10.22 -2.10 6.87
N VAL A 39 -9.90 -2.70 8.02
CA VAL A 39 -8.52 -2.80 8.53
C VAL A 39 -8.03 -4.22 8.30
N LYS A 40 -7.16 -4.40 7.31
CA LYS A 40 -6.56 -5.68 6.94
C LYS A 40 -5.21 -5.87 7.60
N ILE A 41 -5.11 -6.88 8.46
CA ILE A 41 -3.90 -7.31 9.15
C ILE A 41 -3.27 -8.47 8.37
N VAL A 42 -2.05 -8.24 7.88
CA VAL A 42 -1.18 -9.21 7.21
C VAL A 42 -0.07 -9.61 8.18
N PRO A 43 0.10 -10.90 8.53
CA PRO A 43 1.14 -11.33 9.46
C PRO A 43 2.54 -11.18 8.83
N ALA A 44 3.57 -11.12 9.66
CA ALA A 44 4.96 -10.98 9.22
C ALA A 44 5.40 -12.06 8.22
N THR A 45 4.87 -13.29 8.34
CA THR A 45 5.12 -14.40 7.42
C THR A 45 4.62 -14.16 5.99
N GLN A 46 3.75 -13.16 5.79
CA GLN A 46 3.19 -12.77 4.50
C GLN A 46 3.56 -11.32 4.13
N ARG A 47 4.61 -10.75 4.74
CA ARG A 47 5.01 -9.34 4.54
C ARG A 47 5.18 -8.97 3.07
N SER A 48 5.84 -9.81 2.28
CA SER A 48 6.07 -9.53 0.85
C SER A 48 4.75 -9.32 0.10
N ARG A 49 3.71 -10.12 0.42
CA ARG A 49 2.38 -9.97 -0.16
C ARG A 49 1.67 -8.69 0.30
N GLY A 50 1.82 -8.35 1.58
CA GLY A 50 1.31 -7.08 2.10
C GLY A 50 1.93 -5.89 1.38
N HIS A 51 3.25 -5.93 1.17
CA HIS A 51 3.98 -4.90 0.42
C HIS A 51 3.54 -4.82 -1.05
N THR A 52 3.42 -5.96 -1.74
CA THR A 52 2.91 -6.02 -3.12
C THR A 52 1.51 -5.40 -3.23
N GLU A 53 0.62 -5.69 -2.28
CA GLU A 53 -0.73 -5.13 -2.27
C GLU A 53 -0.73 -3.62 -2.03
N ILE A 54 0.13 -3.12 -1.13
CA ILE A 54 0.28 -1.67 -0.90
C ILE A 54 0.75 -0.97 -2.18
N LEU A 55 1.82 -1.46 -2.80
CA LEU A 55 2.36 -0.86 -4.02
C LEU A 55 1.35 -0.89 -5.17
N ALA A 56 0.62 -2.01 -5.33
CA ALA A 56 -0.40 -2.12 -6.37
C ALA A 56 -1.53 -1.10 -6.17
N LEU A 57 -2.01 -0.96 -4.92
CA LEU A 57 -3.11 -0.05 -4.58
C LEU A 57 -2.71 1.42 -4.62
N GLN A 58 -1.44 1.75 -4.37
CA GLN A 58 -0.94 3.13 -4.51
C GLN A 58 -0.78 3.55 -5.98
N ALA A 59 -0.57 2.59 -6.88
CA ALA A 59 -0.29 2.85 -8.29
C ALA A 59 -1.55 3.06 -9.15
N VAL A 60 -2.75 2.73 -8.64
CA VAL A 60 -4.01 2.79 -9.38
C VAL A 60 -5.05 3.61 -8.64
N ASP A 61 -5.81 4.41 -9.38
CA ASP A 61 -6.96 5.16 -8.89
C ASP A 61 -8.15 4.73 -9.75
N SER A 62 -9.04 3.91 -9.18
CA SER A 62 -10.11 3.24 -9.91
C SER A 62 -11.36 3.11 -9.03
N GLU A 63 -12.52 3.32 -9.65
CA GLU A 63 -13.82 3.03 -9.03
C GLU A 63 -14.10 1.53 -8.85
N HIS A 64 -13.29 0.67 -9.50
CA HIS A 64 -13.45 -0.77 -9.56
C HIS A 64 -12.32 -1.52 -8.84
N VAL A 65 -11.47 -0.81 -8.08
CA VAL A 65 -10.43 -1.36 -7.21
C VAL A 65 -10.58 -0.75 -5.82
N VAL A 66 -10.43 -1.55 -4.77
CA VAL A 66 -10.56 -1.08 -3.39
C VAL A 66 -9.53 0.01 -3.11
N ARG A 67 -9.97 1.16 -2.58
CA ARG A 67 -9.05 2.26 -2.28
C ARG A 67 -8.28 2.00 -0.99
N LEU A 68 -6.95 2.13 -1.05
CA LEU A 68 -6.07 2.19 0.13
C LEU A 68 -6.15 3.60 0.74
N LEU A 69 -6.40 3.65 2.04
CA LEU A 69 -6.56 4.89 2.80
C LEU A 69 -5.33 5.17 3.66
N ASP A 70 -4.77 4.13 4.29
CA ASP A 70 -3.63 4.26 5.19
C ASP A 70 -2.89 2.92 5.34
N VAL A 71 -1.66 2.94 5.83
CA VAL A 71 -0.81 1.76 6.08
C VAL A 71 -0.07 1.94 7.39
N ALA A 72 0.07 0.87 8.17
CA ALA A 72 0.93 0.86 9.35
C ALA A 72 1.70 -0.45 9.48
N SER A 73 2.92 -0.40 10.00
CA SER A 73 3.65 -1.58 10.44
C SER A 73 3.16 -2.02 11.82
N LEU A 74 3.15 -3.33 12.07
CA LEU A 74 2.77 -3.91 13.36
C LEU A 74 4.02 -4.34 14.13
N ALA A 75 3.93 -4.35 15.47
CA ALA A 75 5.04 -4.69 16.36
C ALA A 75 5.56 -6.13 16.16
N ASP A 76 4.71 -7.05 15.73
CA ASP A 76 5.09 -8.42 15.37
C ASP A 76 5.75 -8.53 13.98
N GLY A 77 6.00 -7.40 13.32
CA GLY A 77 6.52 -7.29 11.97
C GLY A 77 5.49 -7.54 10.88
N GLY A 78 4.20 -7.68 11.23
CA GLY A 78 3.10 -7.66 10.28
C GLY A 78 2.84 -6.27 9.69
N THR A 79 1.86 -6.19 8.80
CA THR A 79 1.44 -4.94 8.16
C THR A 79 -0.07 -4.80 8.25
N CYS A 80 -0.51 -3.58 8.50
CA CYS A 80 -1.89 -3.16 8.55
C CYS A 80 -2.18 -2.29 7.31
N LEU A 81 -3.18 -2.67 6.51
CA LEU A 81 -3.68 -1.89 5.40
C LEU A 81 -5.08 -1.39 5.77
N VAL A 82 -5.29 -0.08 5.76
CA VAL A 82 -6.60 0.52 5.94
C VAL A 82 -7.19 0.81 4.56
N GLN A 83 -8.36 0.26 4.30
CA GLN A 83 -9.01 0.28 3.00
C GLN A 83 -10.45 0.78 3.14
N THR A 84 -11.02 1.25 2.02
CA THR A 84 -12.46 1.51 1.93
C THR A 84 -13.27 0.27 2.29
N LEU A 85 -14.33 0.43 3.09
CA LEU A 85 -15.14 -0.68 3.55
C LEU A 85 -16.10 -1.17 2.47
N CYS A 86 -15.92 -2.42 2.05
CA CYS A 86 -16.89 -3.11 1.20
C CYS A 86 -17.93 -3.85 2.07
N ALA A 87 -18.96 -3.11 2.49
CA ALA A 87 -19.89 -3.53 3.53
C ALA A 87 -20.76 -4.75 3.16
N ARG A 88 -20.88 -5.12 1.89
CA ARG A 88 -21.77 -6.20 1.43
C ARG A 88 -21.05 -7.54 1.22
N GLY A 89 -19.79 -7.64 1.64
CA GLY A 89 -18.99 -8.87 1.60
C GLY A 89 -18.47 -9.18 0.20
N THR A 90 -18.11 -10.45 -0.05
CA THR A 90 -17.54 -10.89 -1.33
C THR A 90 -18.61 -11.43 -2.28
N ALA A 91 -18.34 -11.40 -3.59
CA ALA A 91 -19.19 -12.03 -4.58
C ALA A 91 -19.32 -13.54 -4.36
N ALA A 92 -18.24 -14.22 -3.93
CA ALA A 92 -18.29 -15.63 -3.54
C ALA A 92 -19.31 -15.88 -2.41
N ALA A 93 -19.33 -15.02 -1.39
CA ALA A 93 -20.30 -15.11 -0.30
C ALA A 93 -21.72 -14.83 -0.79
N LEU A 94 -21.92 -13.89 -1.72
CA LEU A 94 -23.23 -13.62 -2.33
C LEU A 94 -23.74 -14.86 -3.10
N VAL A 95 -22.93 -15.42 -3.97
CA VAL A 95 -23.27 -16.63 -4.75
C VAL A 95 -23.57 -17.79 -3.81
N GLY A 96 -22.75 -18.00 -2.78
CA GLY A 96 -22.98 -19.05 -1.79
C GLY A 96 -24.30 -18.92 -1.02
N ARG A 97 -24.76 -17.69 -0.74
CA ARG A 97 -26.06 -17.45 -0.09
C ARG A 97 -27.24 -17.64 -1.03
N ARG A 98 -27.12 -17.24 -2.30
CA ARG A 98 -28.23 -17.24 -3.27
C ARG A 98 -28.30 -18.49 -4.13
N GLY A 99 -27.24 -19.29 -4.18
CA GLY A 99 -27.11 -20.45 -5.06
C GLY A 99 -26.82 -20.11 -6.53
N GLY A 100 -26.88 -18.85 -6.93
CA GLY A 100 -26.59 -18.39 -8.29
C GLY A 100 -26.92 -16.91 -8.51
N LEU A 101 -26.52 -16.37 -9.67
CA LEU A 101 -26.81 -15.01 -10.13
C LEU A 101 -27.61 -15.07 -11.43
N THR A 102 -28.46 -14.06 -11.67
CA THR A 102 -29.13 -13.91 -12.97
C THR A 102 -28.13 -13.45 -14.05
N PRO A 103 -28.41 -13.64 -15.35
CA PRO A 103 -27.51 -13.23 -16.42
C PRO A 103 -27.10 -11.75 -16.36
N GLY A 104 -28.05 -10.86 -16.08
CA GLY A 104 -27.77 -9.43 -15.93
C GLY A 104 -26.92 -9.11 -14.70
N GLU A 105 -27.08 -9.85 -13.60
CA GLU A 105 -26.22 -9.72 -12.41
C GLU A 105 -24.79 -10.20 -12.68
N VAL A 106 -24.64 -11.29 -13.44
CA VAL A 106 -23.32 -11.77 -13.90
C VAL A 106 -22.67 -10.74 -14.81
N ALA A 107 -23.41 -10.14 -15.75
CA ALA A 107 -22.91 -9.09 -16.62
C ALA A 107 -22.38 -7.89 -15.82
N THR A 108 -23.15 -7.41 -14.83
CA THR A 108 -22.72 -6.34 -13.92
C THR A 108 -21.44 -6.70 -13.16
N LEU A 109 -21.36 -7.93 -12.63
CA LEU A 109 -20.19 -8.39 -11.89
C LEU A 109 -18.94 -8.44 -12.78
N LEU A 110 -19.02 -9.10 -13.93
CA LEU A 110 -17.89 -9.30 -14.83
C LEU A 110 -17.45 -7.99 -15.49
N ALA A 111 -18.38 -7.10 -15.85
CA ALA A 111 -18.04 -5.79 -16.39
C ALA A 111 -17.24 -4.96 -15.38
N SER A 112 -17.64 -4.99 -14.10
CA SER A 112 -16.92 -4.31 -13.02
C SER A 112 -15.51 -4.88 -12.81
N VAL A 113 -15.39 -6.21 -12.82
CA VAL A 113 -14.10 -6.92 -12.74
C VAL A 113 -13.19 -6.54 -13.90
N LEU A 114 -13.71 -6.54 -15.13
CA LEU A 114 -12.96 -6.21 -16.33
C LEU A 114 -12.52 -4.74 -16.37
N ARG A 115 -13.35 -3.82 -15.88
CA ARG A 115 -12.94 -2.41 -15.70
C ARG A 115 -11.80 -2.26 -14.70
N GLY A 116 -11.91 -2.91 -13.53
CA GLY A 116 -10.83 -2.90 -12.54
C GLY A 116 -9.54 -3.54 -13.04
N LEU A 117 -9.62 -4.65 -13.76
CA LEU A 117 -8.47 -5.26 -14.42
C LEU A 117 -7.88 -4.34 -15.49
N GLY A 118 -8.73 -3.70 -16.30
CA GLY A 118 -8.28 -2.75 -17.30
C GLY A 118 -7.49 -1.59 -16.68
N ASP A 119 -7.98 -1.04 -15.57
CA ASP A 119 -7.29 0.06 -14.87
C ASP A 119 -5.93 -0.40 -14.31
N LEU A 120 -5.84 -1.62 -13.77
CA LEU A 120 -4.58 -2.24 -13.33
C LEU A 120 -3.63 -2.51 -14.52
N HIS A 121 -4.13 -3.09 -15.60
CA HIS A 121 -3.36 -3.45 -16.79
C HIS A 121 -2.78 -2.20 -17.47
N GLN A 122 -3.53 -1.08 -17.48
CA GLN A 122 -3.06 0.20 -18.01
C GLN A 122 -1.83 0.76 -17.28
N VAL A 123 -1.69 0.50 -15.98
CA VAL A 123 -0.50 0.87 -15.19
C VAL A 123 0.56 -0.24 -15.14
N GLY A 124 0.37 -1.32 -15.91
CA GLY A 124 1.33 -2.41 -16.03
C GLY A 124 1.26 -3.44 -14.91
N ILE A 125 0.15 -3.49 -14.16
CA ILE A 125 -0.04 -4.40 -13.03
C ILE A 125 -1.03 -5.50 -13.43
N ALA A 126 -0.67 -6.76 -13.21
CA ALA A 126 -1.62 -7.88 -13.27
C ALA A 126 -2.03 -8.28 -11.85
N HIS A 127 -3.30 -8.65 -11.64
CA HIS A 127 -3.84 -9.05 -10.34
C HIS A 127 -3.24 -10.39 -9.84
N GLY A 128 -3.04 -11.36 -10.73
CA GLY A 128 -2.27 -12.59 -10.48
C GLY A 128 -2.97 -13.69 -9.66
N ALA A 129 -4.10 -13.41 -9.01
CA ALA A 129 -4.85 -14.38 -8.21
C ALA A 129 -6.37 -14.16 -8.20
N LEU A 130 -6.91 -13.47 -9.21
CA LEU A 130 -8.32 -13.13 -9.30
C LEU A 130 -9.25 -14.37 -9.22
N ASP A 131 -10.26 -14.28 -8.35
CA ASP A 131 -11.44 -15.15 -8.27
C ASP A 131 -12.60 -14.40 -7.58
N LEU A 132 -13.76 -15.06 -7.37
CA LEU A 132 -14.94 -14.45 -6.73
C LEU A 132 -14.74 -14.04 -5.26
N THR A 133 -13.71 -14.53 -4.58
CA THR A 133 -13.38 -14.11 -3.20
C THR A 133 -12.65 -12.77 -3.17
N HIS A 134 -12.03 -12.39 -4.30
CA HIS A 134 -11.32 -11.12 -4.50
C HIS A 134 -12.23 -10.01 -5.06
N VAL A 135 -13.48 -10.33 -5.41
CA VAL A 135 -14.49 -9.34 -5.82
C VAL A 135 -15.32 -8.97 -4.59
N LEU A 136 -15.11 -7.78 -4.05
CA LEU A 136 -15.85 -7.24 -2.90
C LEU A 136 -17.04 -6.41 -3.37
N LEU A 137 -18.06 -6.24 -2.54
CA LEU A 137 -19.25 -5.45 -2.83
C LEU A 137 -19.33 -4.26 -1.87
N ASP A 138 -19.31 -3.05 -2.43
CA ASP A 138 -19.41 -1.82 -1.65
C ASP A 138 -20.81 -1.59 -1.05
N GLY A 139 -21.00 -0.49 -0.33
CA GLY A 139 -22.29 -0.14 0.29
C GLY A 139 -23.43 0.05 -0.72
N THR A 140 -23.12 0.41 -1.97
CA THR A 140 -24.10 0.57 -3.07
C THR A 140 -24.39 -0.76 -3.79
N GLY A 141 -23.54 -1.77 -3.57
CA GLY A 141 -23.57 -3.05 -4.26
C GLY A 141 -22.72 -3.10 -5.53
N ARG A 142 -21.88 -2.09 -5.77
CA ARG A 142 -20.89 -2.10 -6.84
C ARG A 142 -19.80 -3.14 -6.54
N PRO A 143 -19.44 -4.01 -7.49
CA PRO A 143 -18.29 -4.89 -7.36
C PRO A 143 -16.99 -4.11 -7.47
N VAL A 144 -16.04 -4.35 -6.57
CA VAL A 144 -14.70 -3.77 -6.58
C VAL A 144 -13.65 -4.87 -6.35
N LEU A 145 -12.49 -4.76 -7.00
CA LEU A 145 -11.40 -5.71 -6.84
C LEU A 145 -10.61 -5.42 -5.57
N GLY A 146 -10.27 -6.47 -4.82
CA GLY A 146 -9.38 -6.41 -3.67
C GLY A 146 -8.41 -7.57 -3.62
N GLY A 147 -7.50 -7.57 -2.65
CA GLY A 147 -6.56 -8.68 -2.45
C GLY A 147 -5.47 -8.79 -3.51
N LEU A 148 -4.75 -7.69 -3.74
CA LEU A 148 -3.63 -7.59 -4.68
C LEU A 148 -2.30 -8.15 -4.14
N GLY A 149 -2.33 -8.97 -3.08
CA GLY A 149 -1.12 -9.57 -2.51
C GLY A 149 -0.48 -10.68 -3.35
N SER A 150 -0.96 -10.90 -4.58
CA SER A 150 -0.30 -11.75 -5.59
C SER A 150 -0.09 -11.00 -6.91
N ALA A 151 -0.18 -9.66 -6.88
CA ALA A 151 -0.06 -8.85 -8.07
C ALA A 151 1.35 -8.92 -8.67
N HIS A 152 1.43 -8.89 -9.99
CA HIS A 152 2.68 -8.73 -10.71
C HIS A 152 2.87 -7.25 -10.97
N LEU A 153 3.88 -6.66 -10.33
CA LEU A 153 4.19 -5.23 -10.45
C LEU A 153 5.14 -4.98 -11.62
N PRO A 154 5.05 -3.81 -12.29
CA PRO A 154 5.96 -3.46 -13.36
C PRO A 154 7.41 -3.38 -12.86
N GLY A 155 8.32 -4.11 -13.52
CA GLY A 155 9.74 -4.05 -13.21
C GLY A 155 10.20 -4.91 -12.02
N GLY A 156 9.33 -5.74 -11.44
CA GLY A 156 9.78 -6.85 -10.60
C GLY A 156 10.55 -7.83 -11.48
N SER A 157 11.86 -7.94 -11.29
CA SER A 157 12.65 -8.96 -11.96
C SER A 157 12.24 -10.33 -11.42
N ASP A 158 12.04 -11.29 -12.32
CA ASP A 158 12.00 -12.73 -12.04
C ASP A 158 13.39 -13.22 -11.55
N GLU A 159 14.00 -12.55 -10.58
CA GLU A 159 15.35 -12.84 -10.11
C GLU A 159 15.42 -14.13 -9.27
N GLU A 160 14.29 -14.71 -8.88
CA GLU A 160 14.21 -16.05 -8.29
C GLU A 160 13.79 -17.15 -9.28
N GLY A 161 13.63 -16.81 -10.57
CA GLY A 161 13.22 -17.73 -11.65
C GLY A 161 14.26 -17.98 -12.76
N ALA A 162 15.42 -17.33 -12.72
CA ALA A 162 16.45 -17.40 -13.77
C ALA A 162 17.25 -18.73 -13.84
N ALA A 163 16.63 -19.84 -13.47
CA ALA A 163 17.13 -21.21 -13.66
C ALA A 163 16.17 -22.11 -14.48
N SER A 164 15.16 -21.54 -15.12
CA SER A 164 14.41 -22.21 -16.19
C SER A 164 14.72 -21.50 -17.51
N GLY A 165 14.98 -22.26 -18.59
CA GLY A 165 15.39 -21.74 -19.91
C GLY A 165 14.37 -20.80 -20.57
N PRO A 166 14.40 -20.60 -21.90
CA PRO A 166 13.38 -19.82 -22.61
C PRO A 166 12.06 -20.60 -22.64
N GLY A 167 11.45 -20.78 -21.47
CA GLY A 167 10.09 -21.25 -21.29
C GLY A 167 9.15 -20.10 -21.57
N HIS A 168 8.02 -20.41 -22.19
CA HIS A 168 6.93 -19.48 -22.42
C HIS A 168 6.47 -18.89 -21.07
N GLY A 169 7.01 -17.73 -20.67
CA GLY A 169 6.35 -16.93 -19.66
C GLY A 169 5.00 -16.52 -20.24
N THR A 170 3.91 -17.02 -19.66
CA THR A 170 2.56 -16.56 -20.01
C THR A 170 2.46 -15.08 -19.62
N ASP A 171 1.82 -14.29 -20.47
CA ASP A 171 1.53 -12.89 -20.16
C ASP A 171 0.63 -12.85 -18.91
N PRO A 172 1.07 -12.24 -17.79
CA PRO A 172 0.31 -12.24 -16.55
C PRO A 172 -1.03 -11.50 -16.69
N MET A 173 -1.15 -10.58 -17.65
CA MET A 173 -2.42 -9.90 -17.97
C MET A 173 -3.38 -10.85 -18.70
N ALA A 174 -2.87 -11.67 -19.63
CA ALA A 174 -3.65 -12.74 -20.27
C ALA A 174 -4.10 -13.80 -19.25
N ASP A 175 -3.26 -14.12 -18.26
CA ASP A 175 -3.62 -15.03 -17.17
C ASP A 175 -4.77 -14.49 -16.29
N ASP A 176 -4.86 -13.17 -16.09
CA ASP A 176 -6.01 -12.54 -15.43
C ASP A 176 -7.29 -12.68 -16.27
N LEU A 177 -7.22 -12.46 -17.58
CA LEU A 177 -8.36 -12.67 -18.48
C LEU A 177 -8.82 -14.14 -18.48
N ALA A 178 -7.87 -15.08 -18.41
CA ALA A 178 -8.18 -16.49 -18.27
C ALA A 178 -8.91 -16.80 -16.94
N ARG A 179 -8.63 -16.05 -15.86
CA ARG A 179 -9.38 -16.13 -14.60
C ARG A 179 -10.80 -15.61 -14.76
N VAL A 180 -10.99 -14.52 -15.50
CA VAL A 180 -12.33 -14.00 -15.84
C VAL A 180 -13.13 -15.04 -16.62
N ALA A 181 -12.52 -15.72 -17.60
CA ALA A 181 -13.19 -16.79 -18.34
C ALA A 181 -13.65 -17.93 -17.43
N ARG A 182 -12.83 -18.33 -16.44
CA ARG A 182 -13.23 -19.33 -15.43
C ARG A 182 -14.37 -18.83 -14.53
N MET A 183 -14.36 -17.56 -14.14
CA MET A 183 -15.46 -16.96 -13.38
C MET A 183 -16.76 -16.96 -14.19
N ALA A 184 -16.70 -16.54 -15.46
CA ALA A 184 -17.85 -16.56 -16.36
C ALA A 184 -18.42 -17.97 -16.55
N ALA A 185 -17.56 -18.97 -16.70
CA ALA A 185 -17.96 -20.37 -16.78
C ALA A 185 -18.61 -20.88 -15.48
N ALA A 186 -18.05 -20.52 -14.32
CA ALA A 186 -18.57 -20.93 -13.01
C ALA A 186 -19.91 -20.27 -12.66
N LEU A 187 -20.15 -19.04 -13.14
CA LEU A 187 -21.40 -18.31 -12.94
C LEU A 187 -22.46 -18.65 -14.01
N ARG A 188 -22.12 -19.42 -15.04
CA ARG A 188 -23.05 -19.84 -16.10
C ARG A 188 -24.07 -20.82 -15.52
N MET A 189 -25.30 -20.34 -15.34
CA MET A 189 -26.43 -21.23 -15.05
C MET A 189 -26.88 -21.92 -16.34
N PRO A 190 -27.19 -23.23 -16.30
CA PRO A 190 -27.90 -23.89 -17.40
C PRO A 190 -29.21 -23.14 -17.64
N HIS A 191 -29.39 -22.56 -18.82
CA HIS A 191 -30.64 -21.89 -19.17
C HIS A 191 -31.73 -22.94 -19.39
N ASP A 192 -32.71 -23.00 -18.49
CA ASP A 192 -33.96 -23.71 -18.74
C ASP A 192 -34.86 -22.83 -19.63
N GLY A 193 -34.69 -22.94 -20.96
CA GLY A 193 -35.70 -22.52 -21.94
C GLY A 193 -35.75 -21.04 -22.36
N GLY A 194 -34.65 -20.29 -22.23
CA GLY A 194 -34.55 -18.91 -22.73
C GLY A 194 -34.52 -18.79 -24.27
N PRO A 195 -34.75 -17.58 -24.83
CA PRO A 195 -34.64 -17.34 -26.27
C PRO A 195 -33.19 -17.51 -26.75
N ARG A 196 -33.00 -18.39 -27.75
CA ARG A 196 -31.71 -18.80 -28.34
C ARG A 196 -30.76 -17.64 -28.74
N SER A 197 -31.27 -16.42 -28.91
CA SER A 197 -30.49 -15.25 -29.33
C SER A 197 -29.62 -14.65 -28.21
N ALA A 198 -30.04 -14.73 -26.95
CA ALA A 198 -29.25 -14.27 -25.81
C ALA A 198 -28.09 -15.24 -25.50
N ASP A 199 -28.31 -16.54 -25.71
CA ASP A 199 -27.24 -17.54 -25.60
C ASP A 199 -26.14 -17.30 -26.65
N SER A 200 -26.50 -16.92 -27.88
CA SER A 200 -25.53 -16.64 -28.94
C SER A 200 -24.67 -15.40 -28.69
N CYS A 201 -25.22 -14.31 -28.15
CA CYS A 201 -24.42 -13.10 -27.88
C CYS A 201 -23.43 -13.30 -26.72
N TRP A 202 -23.81 -14.11 -25.73
CA TRP A 202 -22.92 -14.52 -24.65
C TRP A 202 -21.78 -15.41 -25.14
N ASP A 203 -22.11 -16.43 -25.95
CA ASP A 203 -21.09 -17.32 -26.52
C ASP A 203 -20.13 -16.55 -27.46
N ASP A 204 -20.64 -15.59 -28.24
CA ASP A 204 -19.81 -14.68 -29.06
C ASP A 204 -18.88 -13.79 -28.22
N TRP A 205 -19.33 -13.35 -27.04
CA TRP A 205 -18.50 -12.60 -26.10
C TRP A 205 -17.42 -13.50 -25.48
N LEU A 206 -17.76 -14.74 -25.11
CA LEU A 206 -16.80 -15.73 -24.62
C LEU A 206 -15.72 -16.05 -25.65
N THR A 207 -16.07 -16.18 -26.93
CA THR A 207 -15.07 -16.37 -28.00
C THR A 207 -14.09 -15.19 -28.06
N ARG A 208 -14.57 -13.95 -27.97
CA ARG A 208 -13.66 -12.78 -27.97
C ARG A 208 -12.76 -12.73 -26.74
N LEU A 209 -13.28 -13.13 -25.58
CA LEU A 209 -12.47 -13.26 -24.37
C LEU A 209 -11.39 -14.33 -24.56
N ASP A 210 -11.74 -15.48 -25.16
CA ASP A 210 -10.80 -16.55 -25.47
C ASP A 210 -9.71 -16.10 -26.46
N ASP A 211 -10.10 -15.39 -27.52
CA ASP A 211 -9.16 -14.80 -28.48
C ASP A 211 -8.18 -13.83 -27.80
N ALA A 212 -8.67 -13.00 -26.86
CA ALA A 212 -7.84 -12.08 -26.09
C ALA A 212 -6.87 -12.83 -25.15
N VAL A 213 -7.34 -13.90 -24.49
CA VAL A 213 -6.51 -14.76 -23.63
C VAL A 213 -5.37 -15.42 -24.42
N HIS A 214 -5.60 -15.81 -25.67
CA HIS A 214 -4.60 -16.46 -26.51
C HIS A 214 -3.76 -15.48 -27.34
N GLY A 215 -3.97 -14.16 -27.18
CA GLY A 215 -3.27 -13.12 -27.94
C GLY A 215 -3.63 -13.09 -29.43
N GLU A 216 -4.78 -13.66 -29.80
CA GLU A 216 -5.35 -13.62 -31.14
C GLU A 216 -6.14 -12.33 -31.40
N SER A 217 -6.46 -11.59 -30.34
CA SER A 217 -7.12 -10.28 -30.34
C SER A 217 -6.35 -9.27 -29.50
N ASP A 218 -6.30 -8.01 -29.95
CA ASP A 218 -5.73 -6.87 -29.20
C ASP A 218 -6.74 -6.24 -28.22
N ALA A 219 -7.89 -6.88 -27.99
CA ALA A 219 -8.94 -6.36 -27.10
C ALA A 219 -8.44 -6.26 -25.65
N THR A 220 -8.58 -5.08 -25.06
CA THR A 220 -8.26 -4.85 -23.65
C THR A 220 -9.38 -5.34 -22.74
N ALA A 221 -9.11 -5.44 -21.43
CA ALA A 221 -10.15 -5.74 -20.44
C ALA A 221 -11.29 -4.70 -20.47
N HIS A 222 -10.99 -3.41 -20.70
CA HIS A 222 -12.02 -2.38 -20.90
C HIS A 222 -12.87 -2.64 -22.14
N ASP A 223 -12.27 -2.99 -23.28
CA ASP A 223 -13.01 -3.31 -24.51
C ASP A 223 -13.96 -4.51 -24.29
N LEU A 224 -13.50 -5.52 -23.55
CA LEU A 224 -14.30 -6.69 -23.20
C LEU A 224 -15.46 -6.33 -22.26
N ALA A 225 -15.27 -5.39 -21.33
CA ALA A 225 -16.33 -4.88 -20.46
C ALA A 225 -17.42 -4.15 -21.26
N ASP A 226 -17.02 -3.26 -22.17
CA ASP A 226 -17.96 -2.51 -23.00
C ASP A 226 -18.77 -3.45 -23.90
N ARG A 227 -18.10 -4.43 -24.53
CA ARG A 227 -18.79 -5.44 -25.35
C ARG A 227 -19.74 -6.32 -24.56
N LEU A 228 -19.43 -6.65 -23.30
CA LEU A 228 -20.34 -7.40 -22.43
C LEU A 228 -21.64 -6.64 -22.16
N LEU A 229 -21.53 -5.32 -21.93
CA LEU A 229 -22.68 -4.47 -21.63
C LEU A 229 -23.51 -4.15 -22.89
N GLU A 230 -22.92 -4.24 -24.08
CA GLU A 230 -23.65 -4.19 -25.34
C GLU A 230 -24.41 -5.49 -25.64
N THR A 231 -23.94 -6.65 -25.14
CA THR A 231 -24.54 -7.96 -25.42
C THR A 231 -25.60 -8.38 -24.41
N VAL A 232 -25.45 -7.99 -23.13
CA VAL A 232 -26.36 -8.38 -22.04
C VAL A 232 -26.80 -7.17 -21.25
N ASP A 233 -28.12 -7.06 -21.03
CA ASP A 233 -28.70 -6.06 -20.15
C ASP A 233 -28.21 -6.27 -18.71
N ALA A 234 -27.39 -5.34 -18.23
CA ALA A 234 -26.88 -5.37 -16.86
C ALA A 234 -28.00 -5.16 -15.84
N ALA A 235 -27.98 -5.96 -14.77
CA ALA A 235 -28.91 -5.85 -13.65
C ALA A 235 -28.13 -5.62 -12.34
N PRO A 236 -28.64 -4.78 -11.42
CA PRO A 236 -27.98 -4.55 -10.13
C PRO A 236 -27.91 -5.85 -9.32
N LEU A 237 -26.82 -6.03 -8.56
CA LEU A 237 -26.65 -7.17 -7.65
C LEU A 237 -27.62 -7.04 -6.45
N ALA A 238 -28.80 -7.64 -6.57
CA ALA A 238 -29.89 -7.47 -5.63
C ALA A 238 -29.59 -8.08 -4.25
N ASP A 239 -29.53 -7.18 -3.26
CA ASP A 239 -29.75 -7.34 -1.80
C ASP A 239 -29.67 -5.91 -1.20
N ILE A 240 -30.44 -4.97 -1.75
CA ILE A 240 -30.45 -3.55 -1.34
C ILE A 240 -31.47 -3.39 -0.21
N ALA A 241 -31.15 -3.92 0.96
CA ALA A 241 -31.80 -3.55 2.21
C ALA A 241 -30.85 -3.83 3.37
N LEU A 242 -29.94 -2.88 3.63
CA LEU A 242 -29.46 -2.68 5.00
C LEU A 242 -30.61 -1.97 5.73
N HIS A 243 -31.30 -2.67 6.64
CA HIS A 243 -32.12 -1.95 7.61
C HIS A 243 -31.18 -1.08 8.46
N PRO A 244 -31.45 0.23 8.64
CA PRO A 244 -30.60 1.11 9.45
C PRO A 244 -30.43 0.67 10.92
N ALA A 245 -31.23 -0.30 11.38
CA ALA A 245 -31.16 -0.87 12.72
C ALA A 245 -30.24 -2.10 12.85
N ASP A 246 -29.67 -2.61 11.74
CA ASP A 246 -28.81 -3.81 11.73
C ASP A 246 -27.30 -3.50 11.67
N ASP A 247 -26.91 -2.24 11.87
CA ASP A 247 -25.48 -1.84 11.96
C ASP A 247 -24.73 -2.62 13.08
N ASP A 248 -25.49 -3.22 14.02
CA ASP A 248 -25.00 -4.03 15.14
C ASP A 248 -25.21 -5.56 14.99
N ARG A 249 -25.86 -6.04 13.92
CA ARG A 249 -26.12 -7.49 13.73
C ARG A 249 -25.80 -7.97 12.32
N TRP A 250 -24.51 -8.20 12.10
CA TRP A 250 -24.06 -9.06 11.00
C TRP A 250 -24.04 -10.53 11.47
N PRO A 251 -24.67 -11.47 10.76
CA PRO A 251 -24.56 -12.89 11.10
C PRO A 251 -23.12 -13.36 10.89
N VAL A 252 -22.51 -13.89 11.95
CA VAL A 252 -21.20 -14.54 11.91
C VAL A 252 -21.34 -15.84 11.13
N GLY A 253 -21.19 -15.74 9.80
CA GLY A 253 -20.98 -16.91 8.95
C GLY A 253 -19.57 -17.42 9.17
N GLY A 254 -19.39 -18.27 10.18
CA GLY A 254 -18.22 -19.13 10.24
C GLY A 254 -18.19 -19.96 8.96
N VAL A 255 -17.18 -19.72 8.12
CA VAL A 255 -16.83 -20.68 7.07
C VAL A 255 -16.50 -21.98 7.81
N PRO A 256 -17.23 -23.09 7.59
CA PRO A 256 -16.75 -24.38 8.06
C PRO A 256 -15.39 -24.57 7.39
N GLY A 257 -14.35 -24.67 8.22
CA GLY A 257 -13.03 -25.03 7.72
C GLY A 257 -13.15 -26.24 6.81
N ALA A 258 -12.30 -26.29 5.79
CA ALA A 258 -12.10 -27.46 4.95
C ALA A 258 -11.73 -28.65 5.86
N ALA A 259 -12.74 -29.31 6.41
CA ALA A 259 -12.64 -30.58 7.07
C ALA A 259 -12.49 -31.61 5.97
N ALA A 260 -11.39 -32.35 6.04
CA ALA A 260 -11.10 -33.50 5.24
C ALA A 260 -12.37 -34.34 4.99
N ILE A 261 -12.61 -34.66 3.72
CA ILE A 261 -13.57 -35.67 3.31
C ILE A 261 -13.07 -37.01 3.87
N GLY A 262 -13.54 -37.36 5.07
CA GLY A 262 -13.48 -38.71 5.60
C GLY A 262 -14.52 -39.61 4.90
N PRO A 263 -14.34 -40.94 4.90
CA PRO A 263 -15.10 -41.84 4.05
C PRO A 263 -16.57 -41.91 4.46
N LEU A 264 -17.46 -41.79 3.48
CA LEU A 264 -18.91 -41.93 3.63
C LEU A 264 -19.29 -43.40 3.95
N PRO A 265 -20.26 -43.67 4.85
CA PRO A 265 -20.69 -45.04 5.18
C PRO A 265 -21.48 -45.71 4.04
N ASP A 266 -21.33 -47.04 3.99
CA ASP A 266 -21.83 -47.98 2.98
C ASP A 266 -23.33 -47.87 2.65
N GLY A 267 -23.63 -47.60 1.38
CA GLY A 267 -24.95 -47.80 0.76
C GLY A 267 -25.04 -49.15 0.00
N PRO A 268 -26.25 -49.63 -0.34
CA PRO A 268 -26.50 -51.04 -0.63
C PRO A 268 -25.89 -51.53 -1.94
N ARG A 269 -25.37 -52.76 -1.89
CA ARG A 269 -24.70 -53.50 -2.97
C ARG A 269 -25.66 -53.87 -4.10
N VAL A 270 -25.28 -53.57 -5.34
CA VAL A 270 -25.91 -54.07 -6.59
C VAL A 270 -24.82 -54.77 -7.43
N PRO A 271 -25.09 -55.94 -8.05
CA PRO A 271 -24.06 -56.93 -8.33
C PRO A 271 -23.23 -56.66 -9.59
N ARG A 272 -21.95 -57.04 -9.48
CA ARG A 272 -20.92 -57.02 -10.54
C ARG A 272 -21.37 -57.81 -11.77
N ARG A 273 -21.32 -57.18 -12.94
CA ARG A 273 -21.40 -57.87 -14.24
C ARG A 273 -20.05 -57.80 -14.95
N ARG A 274 -19.57 -58.99 -15.32
CA ARG A 274 -18.30 -59.35 -15.97
C ARG A 274 -17.79 -58.35 -17.00
N GLU A 275 -16.49 -58.10 -16.89
CA GLU A 275 -15.59 -57.53 -17.89
C GLU A 275 -15.78 -58.20 -19.26
N ARG A 276 -15.87 -57.37 -20.30
CA ARG A 276 -15.63 -57.80 -21.68
C ARG A 276 -14.61 -56.84 -22.29
N ARG A 277 -13.38 -57.34 -22.37
CA ARG A 277 -12.29 -56.84 -23.22
C ARG A 277 -12.82 -56.62 -24.65
N VAL A 278 -12.67 -55.41 -25.19
CA VAL A 278 -12.80 -55.13 -26.62
C VAL A 278 -11.60 -54.28 -27.04
N GLU A 279 -11.03 -54.71 -28.17
CA GLU A 279 -9.75 -54.35 -28.74
C GLU A 279 -9.63 -52.92 -29.25
N ALA A 280 -8.38 -52.46 -29.26
CA ALA A 280 -7.91 -51.24 -29.89
C ALA A 280 -8.31 -51.18 -31.37
N SER A 281 -9.03 -50.10 -31.72
CA SER A 281 -9.25 -49.70 -33.11
C SER A 281 -8.57 -48.37 -33.35
N ARG A 282 -7.52 -48.40 -34.19
CA ARG A 282 -6.77 -47.24 -34.69
C ARG A 282 -7.72 -46.30 -35.44
N GLY A 283 -7.94 -45.10 -34.91
CA GLY A 283 -8.60 -43.98 -35.56
C GLY A 283 -7.61 -42.85 -35.82
N VAL A 284 -7.54 -42.43 -37.08
CA VAL A 284 -6.60 -41.48 -37.66
C VAL A 284 -6.77 -40.06 -37.08
N LEU A 285 -5.70 -39.49 -36.52
CA LEU A 285 -5.62 -38.06 -36.16
C LEU A 285 -5.43 -37.21 -37.44
N PRO A 286 -6.12 -36.07 -37.61
CA PRO A 286 -5.75 -35.11 -38.63
C PRO A 286 -4.45 -34.38 -38.23
N ARG A 287 -3.48 -34.39 -39.14
CA ARG A 287 -2.24 -33.59 -39.07
C ARG A 287 -2.58 -32.10 -39.05
N VAL A 288 -2.34 -31.43 -37.93
CA VAL A 288 -2.23 -29.97 -37.88
C VAL A 288 -0.80 -29.58 -38.24
N ALA A 289 -0.63 -28.80 -39.31
CA ALA A 289 0.66 -28.29 -39.75
C ALA A 289 1.15 -27.16 -38.82
N PRO A 290 2.45 -27.05 -38.52
CA PRO A 290 2.98 -25.96 -37.71
C PRO A 290 2.93 -24.67 -38.52
N ARG A 291 2.02 -23.76 -38.18
CA ARG A 291 2.01 -22.39 -38.73
C ARG A 291 3.08 -21.59 -38.01
N ARG A 292 4.01 -21.06 -38.79
CA ARG A 292 5.17 -20.29 -38.33
C ARG A 292 4.70 -19.03 -37.61
N HIS A 293 5.04 -18.89 -36.33
CA HIS A 293 4.86 -17.67 -35.55
C HIS A 293 5.61 -16.53 -36.21
N ARG A 294 4.89 -15.44 -36.50
CA ARG A 294 5.48 -14.18 -36.96
C ARG A 294 5.65 -13.32 -35.70
N ALA A 295 6.89 -13.09 -35.32
CA ALA A 295 7.22 -12.25 -34.16
C ALA A 295 6.59 -10.85 -34.29
N PRO A 296 5.91 -10.32 -33.26
CA PRO A 296 5.44 -8.95 -33.26
C PRO A 296 6.64 -8.01 -33.18
N ARG A 297 6.64 -6.96 -34.01
CA ARG A 297 7.61 -5.87 -33.90
C ARG A 297 7.23 -5.00 -32.71
N GLU A 298 8.00 -5.12 -31.63
CA GLU A 298 7.96 -4.20 -30.50
C GLU A 298 8.26 -2.77 -30.98
N THR A 299 7.31 -1.86 -30.79
CA THR A 299 7.52 -0.44 -31.09
C THR A 299 7.96 0.28 -29.80
N LEU A 300 9.20 0.78 -29.83
CA LEU A 300 9.86 1.57 -28.79
C LEU A 300 9.00 2.74 -28.24
N GLY A 301 7.96 3.16 -28.96
CA GLY A 301 7.08 4.28 -28.62
C GLY A 301 6.19 4.07 -27.39
N ARG A 302 5.80 2.82 -27.05
CA ARG A 302 4.89 2.58 -25.90
C ARG A 302 5.56 2.78 -24.54
N ARG A 303 6.87 2.55 -24.43
CA ARG A 303 7.64 2.73 -23.17
C ARG A 303 7.87 4.20 -22.82
N CYS A 304 8.01 5.08 -23.81
CA CYS A 304 8.22 6.51 -23.57
C CYS A 304 6.92 7.26 -23.21
N ALA A 305 5.78 6.86 -23.77
CA ALA A 305 4.49 7.50 -23.50
C ALA A 305 3.96 7.21 -22.07
N ALA A 306 4.25 6.03 -21.52
CA ALA A 306 3.87 5.68 -20.15
C ALA A 306 4.67 6.48 -19.10
N ARG A 307 5.98 6.65 -19.30
CA ARG A 307 6.85 7.41 -18.39
C ARG A 307 6.52 8.91 -18.34
N LEU A 308 6.09 9.51 -19.46
CA LEU A 308 5.73 10.93 -19.52
C LEU A 308 4.35 11.24 -18.90
N ARG A 309 3.42 10.28 -18.87
CA ARG A 309 2.09 10.47 -18.25
C ARG A 309 2.12 10.34 -16.72
N ILE A 310 2.96 9.47 -16.18
CA ILE A 310 3.15 9.31 -14.72
C ILE A 310 3.75 10.60 -14.12
N ALA A 311 4.69 11.25 -14.81
CA ALA A 311 5.25 12.52 -14.36
C ALA A 311 4.26 13.70 -14.47
N GLY A 312 3.41 13.74 -15.50
CA GLY A 312 2.44 14.83 -15.71
C GLY A 312 1.23 14.81 -14.75
N ALA A 313 0.75 13.62 -14.39
CA ALA A 313 -0.42 13.46 -13.51
C ALA A 313 -0.10 13.80 -12.04
N ALA A 314 1.14 13.59 -11.59
CA ALA A 314 1.60 13.97 -10.25
C ALA A 314 1.64 15.51 -10.08
N VAL A 315 2.13 16.24 -11.09
CA VAL A 315 2.28 17.71 -11.04
C VAL A 315 0.94 18.45 -11.13
N LEU A 316 -0.05 17.89 -11.83
CA LEU A 316 -1.38 18.51 -11.96
C LEU A 316 -2.29 18.26 -10.74
N ARG A 317 -2.05 17.18 -9.97
CA ARG A 317 -2.80 16.90 -8.73
C ARG A 317 -2.37 17.80 -7.57
N GLU A 318 -1.10 18.19 -7.48
CA GLU A 318 -0.63 19.14 -6.46
C GLU A 318 -1.11 20.59 -6.70
N THR A 319 -1.39 20.96 -7.96
CA THR A 319 -1.81 22.33 -8.30
C THR A 319 -3.33 22.55 -8.23
N ALA A 320 -4.14 21.50 -8.19
CA ALA A 320 -5.59 21.58 -8.08
C ALA A 320 -6.09 21.82 -6.62
N ALA A 321 -5.24 21.62 -5.61
CA ALA A 321 -5.58 21.82 -4.20
C ALA A 321 -5.42 23.28 -3.70
N VAL A 322 -4.95 24.20 -4.56
CA VAL A 322 -4.66 25.58 -4.17
C VAL A 322 -5.74 26.54 -4.67
N ARG A 323 -6.44 27.22 -3.74
CA ARG A 323 -7.51 28.19 -4.02
C ARG A 323 -7.03 29.32 -4.95
N PRO A 324 -7.87 29.82 -5.89
CA PRO A 324 -7.47 30.75 -6.97
C PRO A 324 -6.97 32.13 -6.51
N ARG A 325 -7.06 32.48 -5.23
CA ARG A 325 -6.54 33.73 -4.66
C ARG A 325 -5.03 33.69 -4.37
N ALA A 326 -4.43 32.49 -4.23
CA ALA A 326 -2.97 32.35 -4.03
C ALA A 326 -2.16 32.59 -5.32
N TRP A 327 -2.76 32.37 -6.50
CA TRP A 327 -2.13 32.61 -7.79
C TRP A 327 -1.82 34.09 -8.05
N VAL A 328 -2.65 35.00 -7.54
CA VAL A 328 -2.40 36.46 -7.66
C VAL A 328 -1.21 36.89 -6.79
N GLY A 329 -1.03 36.27 -5.61
CA GLY A 329 0.12 36.53 -4.74
C GLY A 329 1.43 35.95 -5.29
N GLY A 330 1.40 34.73 -5.83
CA GLY A 330 2.56 34.07 -6.44
C GLY A 330 3.07 34.78 -7.70
N ALA A 331 2.16 35.26 -8.56
CA ALA A 331 2.54 36.01 -9.76
C ALA A 331 3.21 37.37 -9.43
N VAL A 332 2.76 38.05 -8.37
CA VAL A 332 3.36 39.31 -7.89
C VAL A 332 4.74 39.06 -7.28
N ALA A 333 4.92 38.00 -6.49
CA ALA A 333 6.21 37.63 -5.92
C ALA A 333 7.25 37.25 -7.00
N LEU A 334 6.82 36.56 -8.06
CA LEU A 334 7.70 36.16 -9.17
C LEU A 334 8.10 37.36 -10.04
N LEU A 335 7.22 38.35 -10.22
CA LEU A 335 7.53 39.63 -10.87
C LEU A 335 8.50 40.50 -10.04
N VAL A 336 8.39 40.48 -8.71
CA VAL A 336 9.33 41.17 -7.80
C VAL A 336 10.71 40.47 -7.79
N ALA A 337 10.74 39.14 -7.81
CA ALA A 337 11.99 38.39 -7.92
C ALA A 337 12.69 38.59 -9.28
N ALA A 338 11.91 38.61 -10.38
CA ALA A 338 12.45 38.87 -11.72
C ALA A 338 12.98 40.31 -11.89
N SER A 339 12.39 41.30 -11.20
CA SER A 339 12.91 42.67 -11.20
C SER A 339 14.16 42.84 -10.32
N GLY A 340 14.28 42.09 -9.21
CA GLY A 340 15.50 42.04 -8.39
C GLY A 340 16.71 41.43 -9.12
N ALA A 341 16.49 40.41 -9.97
CA ALA A 341 17.54 39.74 -10.73
C ALA A 341 18.17 40.62 -11.84
N VAL A 342 17.49 41.69 -12.26
CA VAL A 342 18.01 42.62 -13.29
C VAL A 342 18.77 43.80 -12.68
N VAL A 343 18.46 44.20 -11.44
CA VAL A 343 19.04 45.42 -10.83
C VAL A 343 20.33 45.14 -10.04
N VAL A 344 20.49 43.94 -9.48
CA VAL A 344 21.63 43.61 -8.61
C VAL A 344 22.99 43.40 -9.35
N PRO A 345 23.07 42.95 -10.62
CA PRO A 345 24.37 42.78 -11.27
C PRO A 345 25.08 44.08 -11.68
N MET A 346 24.42 45.24 -11.62
CA MET A 346 24.99 46.52 -12.09
C MET A 346 25.76 47.32 -11.02
N LEU A 347 25.78 46.88 -9.76
CA LEU A 347 26.50 47.57 -8.67
C LEU A 347 27.77 46.85 -8.18
N GLY A 348 28.07 45.65 -8.71
CA GLY A 348 29.25 44.86 -8.32
C GLY A 348 30.48 45.02 -9.23
N ALA A 349 30.35 45.71 -10.37
CA ALA A 349 31.42 45.86 -11.35
C ALA A 349 32.18 47.19 -11.21
N ALA A 350 32.64 47.49 -10.00
CA ALA A 350 33.59 48.59 -9.76
C ALA A 350 34.37 48.34 -8.47
N ALA A 351 35.33 47.41 -8.51
CA ALA A 351 36.56 47.44 -7.69
C ALA A 351 37.24 46.07 -7.76
N HIS A 352 38.06 45.82 -8.78
CA HIS A 352 39.16 44.87 -8.69
C HIS A 352 40.31 45.40 -9.54
N ASP A 353 41.20 46.19 -8.92
CA ASP A 353 42.56 46.31 -9.42
C ASP A 353 43.56 46.49 -8.25
N ALA A 354 44.54 45.58 -8.22
CA ALA A 354 45.85 45.64 -7.56
C ALA A 354 45.96 45.59 -6.00
N PRO A 355 47.17 45.31 -5.43
CA PRO A 355 47.80 43.98 -5.39
C PRO A 355 48.30 43.56 -3.99
N GLN A 356 48.73 42.29 -3.91
CA GLN A 356 49.23 41.56 -2.73
C GLN A 356 50.46 42.20 -2.04
N THR A 357 50.53 42.09 -0.71
CA THR A 357 51.80 42.06 0.05
C THR A 357 51.67 41.18 1.29
N ALA A 358 52.79 40.51 1.59
CA ALA A 358 52.97 39.44 2.56
C ALA A 358 53.15 39.93 4.02
N VAL A 359 53.49 38.97 4.90
CA VAL A 359 53.93 39.05 6.32
C VAL A 359 52.75 38.85 7.29
N GLY A 360 52.78 37.98 8.31
CA GLY A 360 53.78 37.10 8.92
C GLY A 360 53.16 36.49 10.19
N ARG A 361 53.61 35.31 10.62
CA ARG A 361 53.17 34.63 11.86
C ARG A 361 53.67 35.41 13.10
N PRO A 362 52.96 35.36 14.25
CA PRO A 362 53.56 34.66 15.40
C PRO A 362 52.58 33.86 16.30
N THR A 363 53.23 33.09 17.16
CA THR A 363 52.90 32.08 18.18
C THR A 363 51.97 32.51 19.35
N PRO A 364 51.47 31.55 20.16
CA PRO A 364 50.53 31.80 21.26
C PRO A 364 51.26 32.12 22.59
N SER A 365 50.56 32.76 23.52
CA SER A 365 51.03 32.99 24.88
C SER A 365 49.93 32.68 25.90
N THR A 366 50.30 31.92 26.91
CA THR A 366 49.51 31.48 28.07
C THR A 366 49.82 32.40 29.25
N GLY A 367 48.83 32.73 30.08
CA GLY A 367 49.01 33.47 31.34
C GLY A 367 47.83 33.29 32.31
N PRO A 368 48.06 32.96 33.61
CA PRO A 368 47.02 32.59 34.59
C PRO A 368 46.77 33.63 35.72
N GLY A 369 45.67 33.43 36.48
CA GLY A 369 45.42 33.92 37.85
C GLY A 369 44.65 35.24 37.99
N THR A 370 43.89 35.56 39.05
CA THR A 370 43.42 34.92 40.28
C THR A 370 42.34 35.84 40.89
N ALA A 371 41.36 35.24 41.59
CA ALA A 371 40.30 35.72 42.49
C ALA A 371 40.22 37.19 42.97
N ASP A 372 38.99 37.72 43.10
CA ASP A 372 38.43 38.10 44.42
C ASP A 372 36.90 38.42 44.38
N GLY A 373 36.19 38.14 45.49
CA GLY A 373 34.97 38.87 45.88
C GLY A 373 33.59 38.23 45.69
N MET A 374 33.18 37.35 46.62
CA MET A 374 31.79 36.96 46.90
C MET A 374 31.13 37.99 47.85
N PRO A 375 29.80 38.22 47.78
CA PRO A 375 28.97 37.78 48.89
C PRO A 375 27.69 37.04 48.44
N GLU A 376 27.61 35.80 48.90
CA GLU A 376 26.47 35.12 49.51
C GLU A 376 25.06 35.59 49.10
N GLN A 377 24.49 34.86 48.13
CA GLN A 377 23.05 34.68 48.01
C GLN A 377 22.73 33.18 47.88
N VAL A 378 21.86 32.76 48.80
CA VAL A 378 21.16 31.48 48.97
C VAL A 378 21.07 30.63 47.68
N PRO A 379 21.49 29.35 47.69
CA PRO A 379 21.36 28.49 46.53
C PRO A 379 19.88 28.19 46.29
N THR A 380 19.33 28.81 45.25
CA THR A 380 18.02 28.46 44.72
C THR A 380 18.27 27.44 43.63
N ASP A 381 17.83 26.20 43.87
CA ASP A 381 17.75 25.06 42.97
C ASP A 381 18.89 24.93 41.93
N VAL A 382 19.87 24.09 42.27
CA VAL A 382 20.66 23.40 41.25
C VAL A 382 19.67 22.56 40.44
N VAL A 383 19.18 23.12 39.33
CA VAL A 383 18.55 22.37 38.26
C VAL A 383 19.54 21.26 37.91
N PRO A 384 19.15 19.97 37.97
CA PRO A 384 20.05 18.92 37.53
C PRO A 384 20.42 19.21 36.07
N ASP A 385 21.71 19.40 35.79
CA ASP A 385 22.24 19.46 34.43
C ASP A 385 21.81 18.17 33.72
N HIS A 386 20.78 18.27 32.90
CA HIS A 386 20.38 17.22 31.97
C HIS A 386 20.80 17.69 30.57
N PRO A 387 22.10 17.53 30.21
CA PRO A 387 22.62 18.02 28.93
C PRO A 387 21.84 17.46 27.73
N ASP A 388 21.20 16.30 27.91
CA ASP A 388 20.35 15.69 26.89
C ASP A 388 18.97 16.34 26.78
N ALA A 389 18.41 16.85 27.88
CA ALA A 389 17.17 17.62 27.82
C ALA A 389 17.40 18.97 27.12
N ASP A 390 18.50 19.65 27.44
CA ASP A 390 18.88 20.91 26.80
C ASP A 390 19.20 20.72 25.31
N ALA A 391 19.92 19.65 24.97
CA ALA A 391 20.22 19.33 23.57
C ALA A 391 18.96 18.92 22.78
N ALA A 392 18.03 18.17 23.39
CA ALA A 392 16.76 17.80 22.76
C ALA A 392 15.86 19.03 22.48
N ALA A 393 15.95 20.07 23.32
CA ALA A 393 15.25 21.33 23.11
C ALA A 393 15.89 22.21 22.01
N SER A 394 17.07 21.84 21.48
CA SER A 394 17.74 22.58 20.41
C SER A 394 16.83 22.73 19.18
N PRO A 395 16.78 23.91 18.54
CA PRO A 395 16.05 24.07 17.28
C PRO A 395 16.71 23.32 16.12
N ASP A 396 17.99 22.94 16.27
CA ASP A 396 18.77 22.21 15.28
C ASP A 396 18.52 20.69 15.40
N PRO A 397 17.93 20.04 14.37
CA PRO A 397 17.65 18.61 14.40
C PRO A 397 18.91 17.74 14.55
N ASP A 398 20.07 18.19 14.04
CA ASP A 398 21.33 17.43 14.16
C ASP A 398 21.83 17.37 15.62
N VAL A 399 21.44 18.35 16.45
CA VAL A 399 21.73 18.39 17.89
C VAL A 399 20.64 17.67 18.69
N ALA A 400 19.37 17.85 18.32
CA ALA A 400 18.24 17.29 19.04
C ALA A 400 18.12 15.76 18.89
N ALA A 401 18.39 15.22 17.69
CA ALA A 401 18.24 13.81 17.39
C ALA A 401 19.05 12.86 18.30
N PRO A 402 20.38 13.02 18.45
CA PRO A 402 21.17 12.13 19.31
C PRO A 402 20.80 12.27 20.80
N ALA A 403 20.27 13.41 21.22
CA ALA A 403 19.80 13.63 22.58
C ALA A 403 18.46 12.91 22.82
N LEU A 404 17.51 13.02 21.90
CA LEU A 404 16.21 12.34 21.96
C LEU A 404 16.37 10.82 21.95
N LEU A 405 17.27 10.25 21.14
CA LEU A 405 17.53 8.81 21.14
C LEU A 405 18.09 8.31 22.49
N ARG A 406 18.96 9.09 23.13
CA ARG A 406 19.51 8.75 24.46
C ARG A 406 18.47 8.89 25.57
N LEU A 407 17.62 9.92 25.52
CA LEU A 407 16.48 10.08 26.43
C LEU A 407 15.47 8.94 26.27
N ARG A 408 15.10 8.60 25.03
CA ARG A 408 14.26 7.44 24.71
C ARG A 408 14.82 6.16 25.32
N ALA A 409 16.11 5.90 25.13
CA ALA A 409 16.78 4.74 25.69
C ALA A 409 16.80 4.73 27.22
N ALA A 410 16.88 5.90 27.87
CA ALA A 410 16.73 6.01 29.32
C ALA A 410 15.29 5.74 29.79
N CYS A 411 14.29 6.30 29.11
CA CYS A 411 12.87 6.09 29.40
C CYS A 411 12.48 4.61 29.28
N LEU A 412 12.93 3.94 28.22
CA LEU A 412 12.67 2.52 27.98
C LEU A 412 13.33 1.62 29.04
N ARG A 413 14.57 1.94 29.47
CA ARG A 413 15.24 1.22 30.58
C ARG A 413 14.55 1.42 31.92
N ALA A 414 13.96 2.59 32.14
CA ALA A 414 13.20 2.92 33.35
C ALA A 414 11.74 2.41 33.33
N ALA A 415 11.27 1.87 32.20
CA ALA A 415 9.88 1.45 31.97
C ALA A 415 8.85 2.54 32.36
N SER A 416 9.12 3.80 32.00
CA SER A 416 8.30 4.96 32.38
C SER A 416 7.50 5.51 31.19
N ASP A 417 6.19 5.21 31.15
CA ASP A 417 5.26 5.73 30.14
C ASP A 417 5.23 7.28 30.10
N GLY A 418 5.34 7.94 31.26
CA GLY A 418 5.34 9.40 31.35
C GLY A 418 6.59 10.05 30.74
N CYS A 419 7.74 9.38 30.85
CA CYS A 419 9.00 9.84 30.25
C CYS A 419 8.94 9.78 28.72
N LEU A 420 8.35 8.71 28.17
CA LEU A 420 8.21 8.52 26.72
C LEU A 420 7.35 9.61 26.07
N HIS A 421 6.34 10.12 26.77
CA HIS A 421 5.47 11.19 26.22
C HIS A 421 6.21 12.51 25.92
N GLU A 422 7.34 12.77 26.59
CA GLU A 422 8.15 13.96 26.30
C GLU A 422 9.06 13.78 25.08
N VAL A 423 9.42 12.53 24.76
CA VAL A 423 10.37 12.19 23.68
C VAL A 423 9.66 11.81 22.39
N ASP A 424 8.58 11.03 22.51
CA ASP A 424 7.79 10.54 21.40
C ASP A 424 6.67 11.52 21.06
N GLN A 425 6.40 11.69 19.77
CA GLN A 425 5.29 12.51 19.32
C GLN A 425 3.97 11.82 19.74
N PRO A 426 3.02 12.56 20.35
CA PRO A 426 1.71 12.00 20.65
C PRO A 426 1.00 11.46 19.40
N ASP A 427 0.30 10.33 19.54
CA ASP A 427 -0.44 9.64 18.48
C ASP A 427 0.44 9.20 17.30
N SER A 428 1.71 8.89 17.56
CA SER A 428 2.68 8.43 16.56
C SER A 428 2.99 6.94 16.64
N ALA A 429 3.61 6.40 15.59
CA ALA A 429 3.99 4.99 15.53
C ALA A 429 5.04 4.63 16.58
N ILE A 430 5.97 5.54 16.87
CA ILE A 430 7.02 5.29 17.87
C ILE A 430 6.44 5.28 19.30
N GLU A 431 5.47 6.14 19.62
CA GLU A 431 4.85 6.20 20.95
C GLU A 431 4.15 4.87 21.29
N ASP A 432 3.37 4.34 20.34
CA ASP A 432 2.70 3.05 20.49
C ASP A 432 3.71 1.90 20.65
N ALA A 433 4.80 1.92 19.88
CA ALA A 433 5.86 0.91 19.95
C ALA A 433 6.59 0.95 21.30
N ASP A 434 6.93 2.14 21.79
CA ASP A 434 7.72 2.31 23.01
C ASP A 434 6.93 2.07 24.28
N ARG A 435 5.66 2.48 24.30
CA ARG A 435 4.73 2.13 25.38
C ARG A 435 4.52 0.62 25.48
N SER A 436 4.53 -0.09 24.33
CA SER A 436 4.51 -1.55 24.32
C SER A 436 5.81 -2.13 24.88
N ARG A 437 6.97 -1.62 24.45
CA ARG A 437 8.30 -2.07 24.91
C ARG A 437 8.53 -1.85 26.41
N ALA A 438 8.09 -0.71 26.94
CA ALA A 438 8.17 -0.39 28.37
C ALA A 438 7.39 -1.42 29.21
N ARG A 439 6.23 -1.88 28.72
CA ARG A 439 5.40 -2.89 29.41
C ARG A 439 5.93 -4.32 29.28
N SER A 440 6.64 -4.64 28.20
CA SER A 440 7.13 -5.99 27.91
C SER A 440 8.53 -6.29 28.45
N GLY A 441 9.16 -5.36 29.19
CA GLY A 441 10.46 -5.59 29.85
C GLY A 441 11.67 -4.89 29.23
N GLY A 442 11.47 -3.90 28.35
CA GLY A 442 12.52 -3.09 27.75
C GLY A 442 13.29 -3.80 26.62
N PRO A 443 13.77 -3.06 25.61
CA PRO A 443 14.52 -3.63 24.48
C PRO A 443 15.97 -3.99 24.86
N GLU A 444 16.56 -4.95 24.15
CA GLU A 444 17.98 -5.29 24.28
C GLU A 444 18.86 -4.38 23.38
N GLY A 445 19.80 -3.67 24.01
CA GLY A 445 20.94 -2.95 23.42
C GLY A 445 20.72 -2.29 22.06
N SER A 446 20.94 -3.05 20.99
CA SER A 446 20.94 -2.63 19.58
C SER A 446 19.66 -1.96 19.10
N GLU A 447 18.50 -2.22 19.71
CA GLU A 447 17.18 -1.67 19.28
C GLU A 447 16.92 -0.25 19.83
N LEU A 448 17.84 0.26 20.65
CA LEU A 448 17.73 1.58 21.27
C LEU A 448 18.28 2.71 20.41
N HIS A 449 19.12 2.39 19.41
CA HIS A 449 19.80 3.35 18.52
C HIS A 449 20.54 4.50 19.23
N ALA A 450 20.79 4.36 20.54
CA ALA A 450 21.34 5.43 21.38
C ALA A 450 22.80 5.78 21.05
N SER A 451 23.51 4.86 20.41
CA SER A 451 24.91 5.01 19.98
C SER A 451 25.09 5.00 18.46
N ASP A 452 23.99 4.95 17.70
CA ASP A 452 24.08 4.88 16.24
C ASP A 452 24.63 6.18 15.64
N ARG A 453 25.40 6.05 14.57
CA ARG A 453 25.95 7.20 13.85
C ARG A 453 24.87 7.80 12.95
N LEU A 454 24.50 9.04 13.21
CA LEU A 454 23.52 9.80 12.45
C LEU A 454 24.20 10.56 11.29
N ASP A 455 23.58 10.53 10.11
CA ASP A 455 23.91 11.45 9.01
C ASP A 455 23.24 12.82 9.24
N THR A 456 23.54 13.79 8.38
CA THR A 456 22.94 15.14 8.47
C THR A 456 21.44 15.09 8.18
N ALA A 457 20.67 15.85 8.96
CA ALA A 457 19.23 15.92 8.85
C ALA A 457 18.74 16.54 7.53
N GLN A 458 17.85 15.81 6.86
CA GLN A 458 17.11 16.33 5.71
C GLN A 458 15.84 17.01 6.23
N ARG A 459 15.86 18.35 6.27
CA ARG A 459 14.76 19.14 6.83
C ARG A 459 13.71 19.50 5.76
N LEU A 460 12.44 19.25 6.06
CA LEU A 460 11.30 19.65 5.26
C LEU A 460 10.24 20.37 6.13
N GLY A 461 10.39 21.69 6.27
CA GLY A 461 9.56 22.50 7.19
C GLY A 461 9.82 22.15 8.66
N ASP A 462 8.76 21.70 9.34
CA ASP A 462 8.79 21.24 10.74
C ASP A 462 9.02 19.73 10.86
N THR A 463 9.53 19.09 9.80
CA THR A 463 9.92 17.68 9.79
C THR A 463 11.40 17.54 9.50
N ALA A 464 12.04 16.53 10.09
CA ALA A 464 13.42 16.16 9.84
C ALA A 464 13.53 14.64 9.68
N LEU A 465 14.18 14.20 8.61
CA LEU A 465 14.49 12.79 8.35
C LEU A 465 16.00 12.60 8.46
N ILE A 466 16.43 11.59 9.22
CA ILE A 466 17.84 11.31 9.48
C ILE A 466 18.11 9.82 9.26
N THR A 467 19.15 9.51 8.48
CA THR A 467 19.61 8.13 8.32
C THR A 467 20.61 7.80 9.44
N MET A 468 20.36 6.69 10.13
CA MET A 468 21.18 6.13 11.21
C MET A 468 21.94 4.91 10.71
N HIS A 469 23.17 4.76 11.15
CA HIS A 469 24.04 3.63 10.85
C HIS A 469 24.49 2.97 12.14
N GLY A 470 24.62 1.64 12.12
CA GLY A 470 25.14 0.90 13.28
C GLY A 470 26.50 1.42 13.75
N ASP A 471 26.67 1.45 15.07
CA ASP A 471 27.94 1.78 15.73
C ASP A 471 29.05 0.73 15.44
N ALA A 472 30.30 1.06 15.77
CA ALA A 472 31.51 0.27 15.49
C ALA A 472 31.47 -1.17 16.05
N ASP A 473 30.69 -1.41 17.11
CA ASP A 473 30.49 -2.74 17.72
C ASP A 473 29.47 -3.62 16.97
N ALA A 474 28.75 -3.06 15.98
CA ALA A 474 27.76 -3.78 15.16
C ALA A 474 27.71 -3.25 13.70
N PRO A 475 28.80 -3.34 12.94
CA PRO A 475 28.91 -2.76 11.59
C PRO A 475 28.02 -3.43 10.53
N GLU A 476 27.44 -4.61 10.82
CA GLU A 476 26.52 -5.31 9.93
C GLU A 476 25.05 -4.83 10.06
N ARG A 477 24.77 -3.88 10.96
CA ARG A 477 23.42 -3.32 11.13
C ARG A 477 23.07 -2.46 9.93
N ARG A 478 21.95 -2.79 9.28
CA ARG A 478 21.43 -2.04 8.14
C ARG A 478 21.06 -0.62 8.55
N PRO A 479 21.12 0.35 7.62
CA PRO A 479 20.73 1.71 7.93
C PRO A 479 19.27 1.76 8.38
N ALA A 480 18.98 2.62 9.34
CA ALA A 480 17.62 2.90 9.80
C ALA A 480 17.31 4.38 9.54
N SER A 481 16.03 4.73 9.46
CA SER A 481 15.56 6.09 9.21
C SER A 481 14.78 6.60 10.41
N LEU A 482 15.25 7.69 10.99
CA LEU A 482 14.63 8.43 12.09
C LEU A 482 13.81 9.59 11.53
N LEU A 483 12.51 9.60 11.79
CA LEU A 483 11.61 10.71 11.45
C LEU A 483 11.25 11.50 12.71
N MET A 484 11.50 12.80 12.67
CA MET A 484 11.21 13.73 13.76
C MET A 484 10.29 14.86 13.30
N VAL A 485 9.46 15.34 14.21
CA VAL A 485 8.57 16.49 13.98
C VAL A 485 8.77 17.52 15.07
N ARG A 486 8.79 18.80 14.68
CA ARG A 486 8.89 19.93 15.59
C ARG A 486 7.49 20.45 15.93
N GLY A 487 7.17 20.48 17.22
CA GLY A 487 5.99 21.14 17.76
C GLY A 487 6.35 22.32 18.65
N GLU A 488 5.37 22.81 19.41
CA GLU A 488 5.56 23.90 20.39
C GLU A 488 6.54 23.51 21.50
N ALA A 489 6.62 22.22 21.83
CA ALA A 489 7.51 21.67 22.85
C ALA A 489 8.91 21.28 22.33
N GLY A 490 9.24 21.60 21.08
CA GLY A 490 10.51 21.21 20.45
C GLY A 490 10.38 20.00 19.53
N TRP A 491 11.50 19.33 19.26
CA TRP A 491 11.52 18.13 18.42
C TRP A 491 11.06 16.90 19.20
N ARG A 492 10.25 16.05 18.55
CA ARG A 492 9.86 14.73 19.06
C ARG A 492 9.99 13.68 17.97
N ILE A 493 10.24 12.45 18.38
CA ILE A 493 10.37 11.31 17.47
C ILE A 493 8.97 10.92 17.00
N ARG A 494 8.77 10.81 15.70
CA ARG A 494 7.50 10.36 15.11
C ARG A 494 7.56 8.90 14.67
N ASP A 495 8.67 8.50 14.09
CA ASP A 495 8.86 7.14 13.58
C ASP A 495 10.34 6.74 13.55
N LEU A 496 10.60 5.44 13.62
CA LEU A 496 11.92 4.83 13.49
C LEU A 496 11.80 3.55 12.64
N MET A 497 12.34 3.61 11.42
CA MET A 497 12.19 2.58 10.39
C MET A 497 13.53 1.88 10.15
N ASP A 498 13.62 0.57 10.39
CA ASP A 498 14.82 -0.19 9.99
C ASP A 498 14.72 -0.58 8.50
N ASP A 499 15.68 -0.17 7.65
CA ASP A 499 15.72 -0.61 6.25
C ASP A 499 16.09 -2.10 6.21
N ARG A 500 15.11 -2.95 5.89
CA ARG A 500 15.23 -4.41 5.75
C ARG A 500 15.27 -4.89 4.31
#